data_AF-A0A6U5CJQ6-F1
#
_entry.id   AF-A0A6U5CJQ6-F1
#
_cell.length_a   1.000
_cell.length_b   1.000
_cell.length_c   1.000
_cell.angle_alpha   90.00
_cell.angle_beta   90.00
_cell.angle_gamma   90.00
#
_symmetry.space_group_name_H-M   'P 1'
#
loop_
_entity.id
_entity.type
_entity.pdbx_description
1 polymer ?
#
loop_
_entity_poly.entity_id
_entity_poly.type
_entity_poly.pdbx_seq_one_letter_code
_entity_poly.pdbx_strand_id
1 'polypeptide(L)'
;DRRGVWVGFAALLLVQCASAFAPTCTPVLRRAGFTQAVSPKPLFSSALPLARRAHGGHFGAASLRASSMAVDPEQDYDDVAFATIPKGFDCYSKTLDEWFDQLGADTNDERTLAGFAISQQHTDNGQEEEVIERLFGMLTLKEVLHRRAAVQTLGMIGEKILPKTQDLMLTTECMTTRASCSKVMGAVALRNPQNLKDFPQESLDGMRKAMTEIPDPVTKVASMSALAQIAGGDMANGHVGCKRALDLIMDLGRESEDVSVLMSVTNALSAIARTNPQWHEIIFDALEEIQEEKASVEGIGMVTAIIRTQLMTLSKGARGTKIPPASDGGDDLFGDILGDSEDSEDDEDWDDVASSFARKK
;
A
#
# COMPACT_ATOMS: atom_id res chain seq x y z
N ASP A 1 23.58 19.46 14.84
CA ASP A 1 22.85 18.18 14.98
C ASP A 1 21.67 17.89 14.03
N ARG A 2 21.56 18.47 12.82
CA ARG A 2 20.42 18.15 11.92
C ARG A 2 20.70 17.07 10.85
N ARG A 3 21.84 16.38 10.87
CA ARG A 3 22.21 15.44 9.79
C ARG A 3 21.74 14.00 10.01
N GLY A 4 21.45 13.58 11.25
CA GLY A 4 21.07 12.20 11.56
C GLY A 4 19.64 11.82 11.13
N VAL A 5 18.69 12.75 11.23
CA VAL A 5 17.28 12.52 10.86
C VAL A 5 17.10 12.37 9.35
N TRP A 6 17.96 13.02 8.56
CA TRP A 6 17.88 12.99 7.09
C TRP A 6 18.44 11.69 6.49
N VAL A 7 19.35 10.99 7.17
CA VAL A 7 19.94 9.75 6.64
C VAL A 7 18.96 8.58 6.75
N GLY A 8 18.20 8.48 7.83
CA GLY A 8 17.13 7.47 7.98
C GLY A 8 15.97 7.70 7.00
N PHE A 9 15.54 8.96 6.83
CA PHE A 9 14.46 9.30 5.89
C PHE A 9 14.89 9.14 4.42
N ALA A 10 16.16 9.42 4.09
CA ALA A 10 16.72 9.18 2.75
C ALA A 10 16.88 7.68 2.44
N ALA A 11 17.14 6.83 3.43
CA ALA A 11 17.17 5.38 3.24
C ALA A 11 15.77 4.81 2.93
N LEU A 12 14.73 5.28 3.63
CA LEU A 12 13.33 4.94 3.34
C LEU A 12 12.90 5.41 1.93
N LEU A 13 13.33 6.61 1.52
CA LEU A 13 13.11 7.16 0.17
C LEU A 13 13.89 6.42 -0.94
N LEU A 14 15.10 5.93 -0.66
CA LEU A 14 15.90 5.18 -1.63
C LEU A 14 15.35 3.78 -1.89
N VAL A 15 14.78 3.12 -0.88
CA VAL A 15 14.11 1.82 -1.06
C VAL A 15 12.83 1.98 -1.91
N GLN A 16 12.06 3.04 -1.71
CA GLN A 16 10.88 3.35 -2.55
C GLN A 16 11.21 3.89 -3.94
N CYS A 17 12.38 4.50 -4.17
CA CYS A 17 12.81 4.95 -5.50
C CYS A 17 13.57 3.88 -6.29
N ALA A 18 14.23 2.91 -5.63
CA ALA A 18 14.97 1.85 -6.30
C ALA A 18 14.04 0.84 -7.02
N SER A 19 12.82 0.63 -6.52
CA SER A 19 11.80 -0.19 -7.20
C SER A 19 11.28 0.45 -8.50
N ALA A 20 11.56 1.74 -8.74
CA ALA A 20 11.15 2.44 -9.96
C ALA A 20 12.23 2.48 -11.06
N PHE A 21 13.44 1.95 -10.85
CA PHE A 21 14.54 2.07 -11.81
C PHE A 21 15.51 0.87 -11.82
N ALA A 22 15.33 -0.06 -12.78
CA ALA A 22 16.38 -0.62 -13.67
C ALA A 22 15.93 -1.91 -14.41
N PRO A 23 16.48 -2.24 -15.60
CA PRO A 23 17.02 -1.36 -16.62
C PRO A 23 16.60 -1.75 -18.06
N THR A 24 16.38 -0.75 -18.91
CA THR A 24 16.63 -0.88 -20.35
C THR A 24 17.76 0.08 -20.76
N CYS A 25 18.72 -0.49 -21.50
CA CYS A 25 19.69 0.15 -22.40
C CYS A 25 21.03 0.70 -21.83
N THR A 26 22.11 -0.02 -22.15
CA THR A 26 23.49 0.48 -22.38
C THR A 26 23.72 0.75 -23.89
N PRO A 27 24.83 1.37 -24.35
CA PRO A 27 25.14 2.79 -24.24
C PRO A 27 25.53 3.43 -25.60
N VAL A 28 25.27 4.71 -25.79
CA VAL A 28 25.84 5.52 -26.89
C VAL A 28 26.23 6.90 -26.35
N LEU A 29 27.53 7.11 -26.05
CA LEU A 29 28.37 8.23 -26.51
C LEU A 29 29.61 8.46 -25.62
N ARG A 30 30.78 8.25 -26.25
CA ARG A 30 32.06 8.93 -25.95
C ARG A 30 32.00 10.37 -26.43
N ARG A 31 32.44 11.35 -25.62
CA ARG A 31 33.41 12.39 -26.02
C ARG A 31 33.87 13.23 -24.82
N ALA A 32 35.13 13.69 -24.92
CA ALA A 32 35.95 14.43 -23.96
C ALA A 32 36.47 13.57 -22.80
N GLY A 33 37.75 13.26 -22.64
CA GLY A 33 38.96 13.88 -23.18
C GLY A 33 39.83 14.32 -22.01
N PHE A 34 40.46 13.39 -21.30
CA PHE A 34 41.64 13.69 -20.48
C PHE A 34 42.59 12.49 -20.47
N THR A 35 43.83 12.79 -20.82
CA THR A 35 44.96 11.91 -21.00
C THR A 35 45.66 11.63 -19.66
N GLN A 36 45.97 10.37 -19.36
CA GLN A 36 47.28 10.03 -18.80
C GLN A 36 47.60 8.55 -19.06
N ALA A 37 48.82 8.32 -19.51
CA ALA A 37 49.33 7.08 -20.06
C ALA A 37 50.14 6.32 -19.02
N VAL A 38 49.94 5.00 -18.91
CA VAL A 38 50.99 4.02 -18.57
C VAL A 38 50.65 2.69 -19.29
N SER A 39 51.62 2.12 -19.99
CA SER A 39 51.63 0.81 -20.65
C SER A 39 52.95 0.12 -20.28
N PRO A 40 52.99 -1.21 -20.06
CA PRO A 40 53.32 -2.19 -21.12
C PRO A 40 52.45 -3.49 -21.05
N LYS A 41 51.86 -4.01 -22.14
CA LYS A 41 52.37 -4.96 -23.19
C LYS A 41 52.27 -6.48 -22.81
N PRO A 42 52.20 -7.42 -23.78
CA PRO A 42 51.02 -8.28 -24.01
C PRO A 42 51.31 -9.80 -24.13
N LEU A 43 50.30 -10.66 -24.22
CA LEU A 43 50.42 -12.00 -24.83
C LEU A 43 49.13 -12.44 -25.56
N PHE A 44 49.30 -12.76 -26.87
CA PHE A 44 48.61 -13.73 -27.77
C PHE A 44 47.07 -13.86 -27.79
N SER A 45 46.38 -14.32 -28.84
CA SER A 45 46.49 -14.45 -30.31
C SER A 45 45.34 -15.38 -30.74
N SER A 46 44.86 -15.22 -31.99
CA SER A 46 43.99 -16.13 -32.78
C SER A 46 42.49 -16.14 -32.44
N ALA A 47 41.55 -16.35 -33.35
CA ALA A 47 41.46 -16.26 -34.81
C ALA A 47 39.97 -16.33 -35.17
N LEU A 48 39.58 -15.61 -36.22
CA LEU A 48 38.35 -15.74 -37.03
C LEU A 48 38.26 -17.14 -37.71
N PRO A 49 37.15 -17.59 -38.37
CA PRO A 49 36.27 -16.75 -39.20
C PRO A 49 34.77 -17.12 -39.37
N LEU A 50 34.04 -16.10 -39.85
CA LEU A 50 32.95 -16.07 -40.86
C LEU A 50 32.09 -17.32 -41.12
N ALA A 51 30.76 -17.12 -41.07
CA ALA A 51 29.85 -17.60 -42.11
C ALA A 51 28.61 -16.71 -42.27
N ARG A 52 28.45 -16.14 -43.47
CA ARG A 52 27.22 -15.57 -44.03
C ARG A 52 26.20 -16.69 -44.29
N ARG A 53 24.90 -16.42 -44.07
CA ARG A 53 23.88 -16.74 -45.08
C ARG A 53 22.59 -15.96 -44.88
N ALA A 54 22.12 -15.40 -45.99
CA ALA A 54 20.86 -14.70 -46.17
C ALA A 54 19.77 -15.66 -46.66
N HIS A 55 18.51 -15.40 -46.29
CA HIS A 55 17.22 -15.64 -46.98
C HIS A 55 16.17 -15.05 -46.00
N GLY A 56 15.21 -14.17 -46.32
CA GLY A 56 14.50 -13.92 -47.56
C GLY A 56 13.14 -14.63 -47.50
N GLY A 57 12.04 -13.88 -47.29
CA GLY A 57 10.70 -14.31 -47.75
C GLY A 57 9.51 -14.17 -46.80
N HIS A 58 8.54 -13.36 -47.26
CA HIS A 58 7.07 -13.52 -47.14
C HIS A 58 6.31 -12.91 -45.96
N PHE A 59 5.85 -11.68 -46.21
CA PHE A 59 4.55 -11.16 -45.76
C PHE A 59 3.42 -11.90 -46.49
N GLY A 60 2.46 -12.43 -45.74
CA GLY A 60 1.21 -12.99 -46.24
C GLY A 60 0.05 -12.51 -45.38
N ALA A 61 -0.86 -11.76 -45.99
CA ALA A 61 -2.10 -11.26 -45.41
C ALA A 61 -3.19 -12.35 -45.42
N ALA A 62 -3.94 -12.46 -44.32
CA ALA A 62 -5.24 -13.10 -44.19
C ALA A 62 -5.76 -12.78 -42.77
N SER A 63 -7.03 -12.63 -42.45
CA SER A 63 -8.29 -12.50 -43.18
C SER A 63 -9.30 -12.13 -42.09
N LEU A 64 -10.10 -11.10 -42.31
CA LEU A 64 -11.18 -10.69 -41.42
C LEU A 64 -12.25 -11.78 -41.36
N ARG A 65 -12.51 -12.33 -40.17
CA ARG A 65 -13.78 -12.98 -39.86
C ARG A 65 -14.33 -12.40 -38.57
N ALA A 66 -15.44 -11.68 -38.73
CA ALA A 66 -16.37 -11.35 -37.67
C ALA A 66 -17.02 -12.65 -37.17
N SER A 67 -16.85 -12.94 -35.88
CA SER A 67 -17.69 -13.89 -35.16
C SER A 67 -18.36 -13.15 -34.02
N SER A 68 -19.67 -12.97 -34.19
CA SER A 68 -20.64 -12.64 -33.17
C SER A 68 -20.62 -13.73 -32.10
N MET A 69 -20.21 -13.41 -30.87
CA MET A 69 -20.48 -14.24 -29.69
C MET A 69 -21.55 -13.54 -28.85
N ALA A 70 -22.66 -14.25 -28.71
CA ALA A 70 -23.70 -13.95 -27.75
C ALA A 70 -23.12 -14.02 -26.34
N VAL A 71 -23.55 -13.10 -25.49
CA VAL A 71 -23.19 -13.02 -24.07
C VAL A 71 -24.12 -13.98 -23.32
N ASP A 72 -23.55 -15.06 -22.78
CA ASP A 72 -24.18 -15.87 -21.72
C ASP A 72 -24.15 -15.06 -20.41
N PRO A 73 -25.28 -14.85 -19.72
CA PRO A 73 -25.31 -14.13 -18.44
C PRO A 73 -25.35 -15.12 -17.27
N GLU A 74 -24.22 -15.76 -16.97
CA GLU A 74 -24.00 -16.49 -15.71
C GLU A 74 -22.50 -16.79 -15.60
N GLN A 75 -21.74 -15.79 -15.17
CA GLN A 75 -20.32 -15.97 -14.88
C GLN A 75 -20.06 -15.45 -13.47
N ASP A 76 -19.86 -16.42 -12.57
CA ASP A 76 -19.41 -16.24 -11.19
C ASP A 76 -18.19 -15.31 -11.19
N TYR A 77 -18.30 -14.22 -10.43
CA TYR A 77 -17.20 -13.31 -10.15
C TYR A 77 -16.52 -13.77 -8.85
N ASP A 78 -15.72 -14.82 -8.95
CA ASP A 78 -14.65 -15.13 -8.00
C ASP A 78 -13.33 -14.70 -8.66
N ASP A 79 -12.56 -13.83 -8.00
CA ASP A 79 -11.09 -13.75 -8.02
C ASP A 79 -10.57 -12.30 -7.89
N VAL A 80 -10.56 -11.84 -6.65
CA VAL A 80 -9.46 -11.06 -6.09
C VAL A 80 -8.86 -11.94 -4.99
N ALA A 81 -7.54 -12.02 -4.93
CA ALA A 81 -6.76 -12.95 -4.11
C ALA A 81 -6.91 -12.72 -2.59
N PHE A 82 -8.12 -12.89 -2.08
CA PHE A 82 -8.33 -13.36 -0.73
C PHE A 82 -7.97 -14.83 -0.72
N ALA A 83 -7.28 -15.31 0.33
CA ALA A 83 -7.02 -16.74 0.47
C ALA A 83 -8.33 -17.50 0.22
N THR A 84 -8.38 -18.24 -0.89
CA THR A 84 -9.59 -18.92 -1.32
C THR A 84 -9.95 -19.89 -0.21
N ILE A 85 -11.03 -19.60 0.52
CA ILE A 85 -11.46 -20.46 1.63
C ILE A 85 -11.67 -21.85 1.04
N PRO A 86 -10.94 -22.89 1.50
CA PRO A 86 -11.00 -24.20 0.91
C PRO A 86 -12.45 -24.69 0.85
N LYS A 87 -12.85 -25.28 -0.29
CA LYS A 87 -14.18 -25.87 -0.41
C LYS A 87 -14.36 -26.93 0.68
N GLY A 88 -15.39 -26.76 1.51
CA GLY A 88 -15.64 -27.64 2.66
C GLY A 88 -14.89 -27.26 3.94
N PHE A 89 -14.30 -26.07 4.01
CA PHE A 89 -13.76 -25.54 5.27
C PHE A 89 -14.87 -25.42 6.32
N ASP A 90 -14.67 -26.08 7.45
CA ASP A 90 -15.56 -26.01 8.61
C ASP A 90 -14.89 -25.20 9.72
N CYS A 91 -15.41 -23.98 9.95
CA CYS A 91 -14.92 -23.13 11.03
C CYS A 91 -15.13 -23.75 12.41
N TYR A 92 -16.09 -24.67 12.58
CA TYR A 92 -16.35 -25.36 13.85
C TYR A 92 -15.52 -26.63 14.05
N SER A 93 -14.59 -26.93 13.14
CA SER A 93 -13.70 -28.09 13.26
C SER A 93 -12.71 -27.99 14.43
N LYS A 94 -12.49 -26.78 14.96
CA LYS A 94 -11.66 -26.49 16.13
C LYS A 94 -12.38 -25.51 17.06
N THR A 95 -11.96 -25.50 18.32
CA THR A 95 -12.37 -24.51 19.31
C THR A 95 -11.80 -23.13 19.00
N LEU A 96 -12.41 -22.07 19.55
CA LEU A 96 -11.89 -20.70 19.43
C LEU A 96 -10.43 -20.62 19.91
N ASP A 97 -10.08 -21.28 21.02
CA ASP A 97 -8.70 -21.27 21.54
C ASP A 97 -7.69 -21.84 20.55
N GLU A 98 -8.02 -22.99 19.93
CA GLU A 98 -7.17 -23.59 18.89
C GLU A 98 -7.03 -22.71 17.66
N TRP A 99 -8.09 -21.97 17.28
CA TRP A 99 -7.99 -20.98 16.20
C TRP A 99 -7.13 -19.78 16.58
N PHE A 100 -7.23 -19.28 17.81
CA PHE A 100 -6.37 -18.20 18.28
C PHE A 100 -4.90 -18.62 18.33
N ASP A 101 -4.59 -19.85 18.74
CA ASP A 101 -3.23 -20.38 18.67
C ASP A 101 -2.73 -20.43 17.22
N GLN A 102 -3.61 -20.76 16.28
CA GLN A 102 -3.28 -20.81 14.85
C GLN A 102 -3.11 -19.42 14.20
N LEU A 103 -3.49 -18.32 14.84
CA LEU A 103 -3.11 -16.97 14.39
C LEU A 103 -1.58 -16.75 14.46
N GLY A 104 -0.87 -17.55 15.25
CA GLY A 104 0.59 -17.56 15.34
C GLY A 104 1.27 -18.56 14.39
N ALA A 105 0.53 -19.23 13.50
CA ALA A 105 1.11 -20.18 12.55
C ALA A 105 2.12 -19.51 11.61
N ASP A 106 3.10 -20.27 11.12
CA ASP A 106 4.16 -19.75 10.23
C ASP A 106 3.62 -19.36 8.85
N THR A 107 2.63 -20.09 8.35
CA THR A 107 2.07 -19.85 7.01
C THR A 107 0.96 -18.80 7.01
N ASN A 108 0.90 -17.97 5.96
CA ASN A 108 -0.13 -16.94 5.82
C ASN A 108 -1.54 -17.55 5.66
N ASP A 109 -1.65 -18.64 4.90
CA ASP A 109 -2.92 -19.33 4.66
C ASP A 109 -3.55 -19.83 5.96
N GLU A 110 -2.77 -20.46 6.83
CA GLU A 110 -3.26 -20.94 8.13
C GLU A 110 -3.76 -19.81 9.02
N ARG A 111 -3.03 -18.69 9.07
CA ARG A 111 -3.45 -17.50 9.83
C ARG A 111 -4.73 -16.89 9.25
N THR A 112 -4.85 -16.83 7.93
CA THR A 112 -6.03 -16.28 7.26
C THR A 112 -7.25 -17.16 7.51
N LEU A 113 -7.11 -18.49 7.46
CA LEU A 113 -8.18 -19.42 7.80
C LEU A 113 -8.59 -19.34 9.27
N ALA A 114 -7.62 -19.20 10.17
CA ALA A 114 -7.89 -18.99 11.59
C ALA A 114 -8.65 -17.68 11.83
N GLY A 115 -8.22 -16.57 11.21
CA GLY A 115 -8.91 -15.28 11.29
C GLY A 115 -10.33 -15.35 10.74
N PHE A 116 -10.54 -16.02 9.61
CA PHE A 116 -11.86 -16.27 9.07
C PHE A 116 -12.72 -17.07 10.06
N ALA A 117 -12.22 -18.19 10.58
CA ALA A 117 -12.94 -19.03 11.54
C ALA A 117 -13.33 -18.28 12.82
N ILE A 118 -12.42 -17.46 13.37
CA ILE A 118 -12.70 -16.60 14.52
C ILE A 118 -13.78 -15.58 14.17
N SER A 119 -13.70 -14.92 13.01
CA SER A 119 -14.72 -13.96 12.57
C SER A 119 -16.09 -14.59 12.31
N GLN A 120 -16.17 -15.90 12.04
CA GLN A 120 -17.47 -16.59 11.93
C GLN A 120 -18.03 -16.96 13.32
N GLN A 121 -17.17 -17.43 14.23
CA GLN A 121 -17.59 -17.94 15.53
C GLN A 121 -17.73 -16.87 16.62
N HIS A 122 -17.21 -15.66 16.42
CA HIS A 122 -17.14 -14.66 17.50
C HIS A 122 -18.51 -14.31 18.11
N THR A 123 -19.62 -14.38 17.37
CA THR A 123 -20.96 -14.10 17.91
C THR A 123 -21.59 -15.28 18.63
N ASP A 124 -20.98 -16.46 18.57
CA ASP A 124 -21.56 -17.66 19.13
C ASP A 124 -21.53 -17.63 20.65
N ASN A 125 -22.59 -18.18 21.25
CA ASN A 125 -22.73 -18.33 22.71
C ASN A 125 -22.51 -17.05 23.53
N GLY A 126 -22.63 -15.86 22.92
CA GLY A 126 -22.42 -14.57 23.59
C GLY A 126 -20.97 -14.26 23.94
N GLN A 127 -19.99 -14.87 23.25
CA GLN A 127 -18.55 -14.65 23.48
C GLN A 127 -17.98 -13.45 22.71
N GLU A 128 -18.82 -12.66 22.05
CA GLU A 128 -18.42 -11.58 21.15
C GLU A 128 -17.44 -10.59 21.77
N GLU A 129 -17.77 -10.07 22.94
CA GLU A 129 -16.92 -9.09 23.62
C GLU A 129 -15.57 -9.71 24.02
N GLU A 130 -15.56 -10.95 24.51
CA GLU A 130 -14.35 -11.67 24.90
C GLU A 130 -13.40 -11.88 23.70
N VAL A 131 -13.95 -12.31 22.55
CA VAL A 131 -13.17 -12.52 21.31
C VAL A 131 -12.59 -11.20 20.82
N ILE A 132 -13.40 -10.13 20.80
CA ILE A 132 -12.97 -8.80 20.40
C ILE A 132 -11.88 -8.29 21.35
N GLU A 133 -12.07 -8.40 22.67
CA GLU A 133 -11.06 -8.03 23.67
C GLU A 133 -9.74 -8.77 23.49
N ARG A 134 -9.78 -10.08 23.23
CA ARG A 134 -8.58 -10.88 22.99
C ARG A 134 -7.83 -10.40 21.75
N LEU A 135 -8.54 -10.12 20.64
CA LEU A 135 -7.93 -9.55 19.42
C LEU A 135 -7.33 -8.16 19.66
N PHE A 136 -7.99 -7.30 20.41
CA PHE A 136 -7.43 -6.00 20.80
C PHE A 136 -6.19 -6.15 21.68
N GLY A 137 -6.19 -7.11 22.60
CA GLY A 137 -5.01 -7.47 23.39
C GLY A 137 -3.83 -7.85 22.50
N MET A 138 -4.08 -8.60 21.42
CA MET A 138 -3.05 -8.98 20.45
C MET A 138 -2.42 -7.78 19.72
N LEU A 139 -3.11 -6.65 19.56
CA LEU A 139 -2.54 -5.42 18.98
C LEU A 139 -1.44 -4.78 19.84
N THR A 140 -1.34 -5.17 21.12
CA THR A 140 -0.34 -4.68 22.07
C THR A 140 0.88 -5.59 22.20
N LEU A 141 0.84 -6.78 21.60
CA LEU A 141 1.95 -7.73 21.60
C LEU A 141 3.15 -7.17 20.85
N LYS A 142 4.36 -7.64 21.15
CA LYS A 142 5.60 -7.19 20.48
C LYS A 142 5.82 -7.90 19.15
N GLU A 143 5.27 -9.09 19.02
CA GLU A 143 5.37 -9.97 17.87
C GLU A 143 4.53 -9.43 16.70
N VAL A 144 5.21 -9.09 15.60
CA VAL A 144 4.57 -8.49 14.41
C VAL A 144 3.53 -9.43 13.81
N LEU A 145 3.80 -10.73 13.77
CA LEU A 145 2.92 -11.74 13.18
C LEU A 145 1.55 -11.77 13.86
N HIS A 146 1.52 -11.83 15.20
CA HIS A 146 0.29 -11.82 15.97
C HIS A 146 -0.50 -10.52 15.80
N ARG A 147 0.19 -9.37 15.80
CA ARG A 147 -0.48 -8.08 15.54
C ARG A 147 -1.10 -8.05 14.15
N ARG A 148 -0.37 -8.49 13.11
CA ARG A 148 -0.85 -8.51 11.72
C ARG A 148 -2.06 -9.43 11.58
N ALA A 149 -2.02 -10.62 12.17
CA ALA A 149 -3.13 -11.56 12.18
C ALA A 149 -4.37 -10.94 12.88
N ALA A 150 -4.18 -10.32 14.05
CA ALA A 150 -5.26 -9.65 14.77
C ALA A 150 -5.87 -8.48 13.98
N VAL A 151 -5.06 -7.66 13.29
CA VAL A 151 -5.55 -6.59 12.42
C VAL A 151 -6.45 -7.13 11.31
N GLN A 152 -6.04 -8.21 10.65
CA GLN A 152 -6.81 -8.83 9.57
C GLN A 152 -8.11 -9.43 10.11
N THR A 153 -8.06 -10.16 11.22
CA THR A 153 -9.26 -10.75 11.86
C THR A 153 -10.24 -9.67 12.31
N LEU A 154 -9.78 -8.57 12.93
CA LEU A 154 -10.63 -7.44 13.28
C LEU A 154 -11.25 -6.79 12.04
N GLY A 155 -10.52 -6.71 10.93
CA GLY A 155 -11.05 -6.28 9.63
C GLY A 155 -12.20 -7.15 9.13
N MET A 156 -12.08 -8.48 9.29
CA MET A 156 -13.13 -9.44 8.93
C MET A 156 -14.38 -9.32 9.81
N ILE A 157 -14.23 -8.93 11.08
CA ILE A 157 -15.36 -8.69 11.99
C ILE A 157 -16.20 -7.48 11.56
N GLY A 158 -15.59 -6.50 10.88
CA GLY A 158 -16.29 -5.38 10.26
C GLY A 158 -16.57 -4.19 11.19
N GLU A 159 -17.54 -3.35 10.84
CA GLU A 159 -17.67 -1.97 11.38
C GLU A 159 -17.88 -1.84 12.89
N LYS A 160 -18.42 -2.87 13.55
CA LYS A 160 -18.74 -2.81 14.98
C LYS A 160 -17.54 -2.59 15.89
N ILE A 161 -16.34 -2.93 15.43
CA ILE A 161 -15.10 -2.72 16.17
C ILE A 161 -14.56 -1.29 16.03
N LEU A 162 -15.04 -0.49 15.05
CA LEU A 162 -14.48 0.83 14.75
C LEU A 162 -14.51 1.80 15.95
N PRO A 163 -15.58 1.90 16.77
CA PRO A 163 -15.57 2.78 17.94
C PRO A 163 -14.46 2.43 18.94
N LYS A 164 -14.27 1.13 19.23
CA LYS A 164 -13.22 0.64 20.14
C LYS A 164 -11.83 0.82 19.54
N THR A 165 -11.68 0.61 18.23
CA THR A 165 -10.43 0.88 17.50
C THR A 165 -10.06 2.35 17.55
N GLN A 166 -11.02 3.26 17.35
CA GLN A 166 -10.79 4.69 17.42
C GLN A 166 -10.38 5.13 18.82
N ASP A 167 -11.09 4.67 19.85
CA ASP A 167 -10.77 4.98 21.25
C ASP A 167 -9.34 4.54 21.58
N LEU A 168 -8.99 3.29 21.25
CA LEU A 168 -7.63 2.77 21.49
C LEU A 168 -6.56 3.53 20.69
N MET A 169 -6.83 3.88 19.43
CA MET A 169 -5.92 4.65 18.58
C MET A 169 -5.58 6.03 19.17
N LEU A 170 -6.56 6.69 19.78
CA LEU A 170 -6.41 8.06 20.30
C LEU A 170 -5.88 8.09 21.74
N THR A 171 -6.11 7.03 22.52
CA THR A 171 -5.78 7.01 23.96
C THR A 171 -4.47 6.27 24.28
N THR A 172 -4.04 5.31 23.45
CA THR A 172 -2.83 4.53 23.74
C THR A 172 -1.54 5.35 23.61
N GLU A 173 -0.58 5.09 24.50
CA GLU A 173 0.75 5.70 24.45
C GLU A 173 1.70 4.98 23.47
N CYS A 174 1.40 3.74 23.11
CA CYS A 174 2.22 2.91 22.22
C CYS A 174 1.98 3.26 20.74
N MET A 175 2.98 3.85 20.09
CA MET A 175 2.93 4.20 18.66
C MET A 175 2.61 2.99 17.75
N THR A 176 3.13 1.82 18.09
CA THR A 176 2.90 0.58 17.31
C THR A 176 1.44 0.13 17.41
N THR A 177 0.83 0.24 18.60
CA THR A 177 -0.59 -0.05 18.79
C THR A 177 -1.46 0.96 18.05
N ARG A 178 -1.15 2.26 18.10
CA ARG A 178 -1.89 3.28 17.32
C ARG A 178 -1.87 2.98 15.83
N ALA A 179 -0.69 2.75 15.28
CA ALA A 179 -0.53 2.42 13.86
C ALA A 179 -1.30 1.14 13.49
N SER A 180 -1.34 0.16 14.40
CA SER A 180 -2.12 -1.07 14.20
C SER A 180 -3.63 -0.78 14.20
N CYS A 181 -4.12 0.09 15.08
CA CYS A 181 -5.52 0.56 15.06
C CYS A 181 -5.85 1.30 13.75
N SER A 182 -4.97 2.16 13.24
CA SER A 182 -5.15 2.79 11.91
C SER A 182 -5.27 1.73 10.81
N LYS A 183 -4.42 0.70 10.83
CA LYS A 183 -4.48 -0.41 9.87
C LYS A 183 -5.78 -1.22 10.00
N VAL A 184 -6.31 -1.39 11.20
CA VAL A 184 -7.63 -2.01 11.42
C VAL A 184 -8.73 -1.24 10.69
N MET A 185 -8.74 0.10 10.76
CA MET A 185 -9.71 0.93 10.03
C MET A 185 -9.68 0.66 8.52
N GLY A 186 -8.46 0.59 7.95
CA GLY A 186 -8.27 0.25 6.53
C GLY A 186 -8.68 -1.20 6.22
N ALA A 187 -8.38 -2.15 7.09
CA ALA A 187 -8.74 -3.55 6.92
C ALA A 187 -10.25 -3.77 6.94
N VAL A 188 -10.99 -3.07 7.81
CA VAL A 188 -12.47 -3.10 7.81
C VAL A 188 -13.01 -2.64 6.45
N ALA A 189 -12.47 -1.55 5.91
CA ALA A 189 -12.86 -1.03 4.61
C ALA A 189 -12.54 -1.99 3.46
N LEU A 190 -11.36 -2.62 3.48
CA LEU A 190 -10.93 -3.58 2.47
C LEU A 190 -11.78 -4.86 2.51
N ARG A 191 -12.17 -5.33 3.70
CA ARG A 191 -12.97 -6.56 3.86
C ARG A 191 -14.48 -6.35 3.69
N ASN A 192 -14.94 -5.09 3.73
CA ASN A 192 -16.35 -4.73 3.57
C ASN A 192 -16.53 -3.64 2.50
N PRO A 193 -16.09 -3.88 1.26
CA PRO A 193 -16.05 -2.84 0.22
C PRO A 193 -17.45 -2.31 -0.15
N GLN A 194 -18.50 -3.11 0.06
CA GLN A 194 -19.90 -2.73 -0.11
C GLN A 194 -20.31 -1.55 0.78
N ASN A 195 -19.65 -1.34 1.91
CA ASN A 195 -19.97 -0.28 2.87
C ASN A 195 -19.06 0.95 2.75
N LEU A 196 -18.06 0.95 1.86
CA LEU A 196 -17.09 2.04 1.72
C LEU A 196 -17.73 3.41 1.50
N LYS A 197 -18.81 3.46 0.71
CA LYS A 197 -19.53 4.72 0.43
C LYS A 197 -20.03 5.39 1.71
N ASP A 198 -20.49 4.57 2.64
CA ASP A 198 -21.13 5.00 3.89
C ASP A 198 -20.23 4.78 5.11
N PHE A 199 -18.91 4.68 4.90
CA PHE A 199 -17.93 4.49 5.98
C PHE A 199 -18.15 5.50 7.13
N PRO A 200 -18.16 5.08 8.41
CA PRO A 200 -18.60 5.94 9.51
C PRO A 200 -17.81 7.26 9.62
N GLN A 201 -18.54 8.38 9.73
CA GLN A 201 -17.90 9.70 9.83
C GLN A 201 -17.01 9.83 11.06
N GLU A 202 -17.46 9.28 12.19
CA GLU A 202 -16.71 9.32 13.46
C GLU A 202 -15.31 8.69 13.31
N SER A 203 -15.21 7.59 12.54
CA SER A 203 -13.93 6.94 12.24
C SER A 203 -13.02 7.81 11.37
N LEU A 204 -13.59 8.53 10.39
CA LEU A 204 -12.84 9.49 9.57
C LEU A 204 -12.31 10.65 10.42
N ASP A 205 -13.15 11.17 11.32
CA ASP A 205 -12.76 12.23 12.25
C ASP A 205 -11.69 11.76 13.24
N GLY A 206 -11.77 10.51 13.69
CA GLY A 206 -10.75 9.87 14.51
C GLY A 206 -9.40 9.79 13.80
N MET A 207 -9.38 9.39 12.52
CA MET A 207 -8.15 9.39 11.72
C MET A 207 -7.62 10.80 11.44
N ARG A 208 -8.50 11.80 11.22
CA ARG A 208 -8.08 13.21 11.14
C ARG A 208 -7.34 13.64 12.40
N LYS A 209 -7.90 13.36 13.59
CA LYS A 209 -7.25 13.68 14.87
C LYS A 209 -5.91 12.96 15.01
N ALA A 210 -5.84 11.67 14.64
CA ALA A 210 -4.58 10.93 14.64
C ALA A 210 -3.51 11.56 13.73
N MET A 211 -3.92 12.15 12.60
CA MET A 211 -3.01 12.85 11.67
C MET A 211 -2.53 14.21 12.20
N THR A 212 -3.40 14.97 12.88
CA THR A 212 -3.13 16.38 13.22
C THR A 212 -2.65 16.58 14.65
N GLU A 213 -3.15 15.78 15.60
CA GLU A 213 -2.90 15.98 17.03
C GLU A 213 -1.78 15.08 17.56
N ILE A 214 -1.60 13.89 16.97
CA ILE A 214 -0.58 12.93 17.42
C ILE A 214 0.74 13.26 16.72
N PRO A 215 1.85 13.51 17.45
CA PRO A 215 3.10 13.96 16.85
C PRO A 215 3.91 12.83 16.22
N ASP A 216 3.48 11.58 16.36
CA ASP A 216 4.24 10.43 15.89
C ASP A 216 4.08 10.24 14.37
N PRO A 217 5.17 9.98 13.62
CA PRO A 217 5.12 9.85 12.17
C PRO A 217 4.54 8.49 11.72
N VAL A 218 4.62 7.44 12.54
CA VAL A 218 4.23 6.08 12.17
C VAL A 218 2.71 5.97 12.05
N THR A 219 1.98 6.47 13.05
CA THR A 219 0.54 6.60 13.10
C THR A 219 0.02 7.52 12.00
N LYS A 220 0.74 8.61 11.69
CA LYS A 220 0.38 9.48 10.56
C LYS A 220 0.42 8.71 9.24
N VAL A 221 1.52 8.04 8.95
CA VAL A 221 1.64 7.25 7.71
C VAL A 221 0.59 6.14 7.66
N ALA A 222 0.38 5.42 8.77
CA ALA A 222 -0.62 4.36 8.85
C ALA A 222 -2.05 4.88 8.66
N SER A 223 -2.41 6.02 9.29
CA SER A 223 -3.73 6.64 9.16
C SER A 223 -3.97 7.17 7.75
N MET A 224 -2.97 7.80 7.12
CA MET A 224 -3.08 8.25 5.73
C MET A 224 -3.22 7.06 4.77
N SER A 225 -2.48 5.97 5.00
CA SER A 225 -2.62 4.75 4.20
C SER A 225 -4.02 4.14 4.32
N ALA A 226 -4.58 4.10 5.53
CA ALA A 226 -5.94 3.63 5.75
C ALA A 226 -6.98 4.54 5.08
N LEU A 227 -6.84 5.86 5.21
CA LEU A 227 -7.67 6.84 4.52
C LEU A 227 -7.59 6.67 3.00
N ALA A 228 -6.39 6.45 2.46
CA ALA A 228 -6.20 6.24 1.03
C ALA A 228 -6.93 4.98 0.53
N GLN A 229 -6.85 3.89 1.28
CA GLN A 229 -7.59 2.66 1.00
C GLN A 229 -9.11 2.90 0.99
N ILE A 230 -9.61 3.61 2.02
CA ILE A 230 -11.03 3.93 2.15
C ILE A 230 -11.51 4.85 1.00
N ALA A 231 -10.70 5.84 0.64
CA ALA A 231 -11.01 6.81 -0.42
C ALA A 231 -10.93 6.20 -1.82
N GLY A 232 -9.89 5.41 -2.10
CA GLY A 232 -9.63 4.81 -3.41
C GLY A 232 -10.61 3.70 -3.77
N GLY A 233 -11.06 2.95 -2.77
CA GLY A 233 -11.99 1.84 -2.94
C GLY A 233 -11.38 0.64 -3.65
N ASP A 234 -12.25 -0.21 -4.16
CA ASP A 234 -11.92 -1.44 -4.89
C ASP A 234 -12.57 -1.38 -6.28
N MET A 235 -11.85 -0.73 -7.20
CA MET A 235 -12.32 -0.52 -8.56
C MET A 235 -12.37 -1.80 -9.38
N ALA A 236 -11.61 -2.84 -9.01
CA ALA A 236 -11.67 -4.14 -9.66
C ALA A 236 -13.06 -4.76 -9.49
N ASN A 237 -13.66 -4.57 -8.31
CA ASN A 237 -15.00 -5.07 -7.97
C ASN A 237 -16.10 -4.00 -8.04
N GLY A 238 -15.82 -2.84 -8.64
CA GLY A 238 -16.81 -1.78 -8.86
C GLY A 238 -17.15 -0.92 -7.63
N HIS A 239 -16.37 -1.00 -6.56
CA HIS A 239 -16.52 -0.18 -5.37
C HIS A 239 -15.67 1.09 -5.46
N VAL A 240 -16.32 2.23 -5.71
CA VAL A 240 -15.67 3.52 -5.98
C VAL A 240 -14.92 4.11 -4.78
N GLY A 241 -15.14 3.60 -3.56
CA GLY A 241 -14.56 4.13 -2.33
C GLY A 241 -15.40 5.26 -1.71
N CYS A 242 -14.80 5.97 -0.76
CA CYS A 242 -15.46 6.98 0.06
C CYS A 242 -15.05 8.40 -0.33
N LYS A 243 -15.97 9.17 -0.93
CA LYS A 243 -15.72 10.58 -1.28
C LYS A 243 -15.36 11.43 -0.05
N ARG A 244 -15.98 11.18 1.11
CA ARG A 244 -15.68 11.93 2.36
C ARG A 244 -14.25 11.72 2.83
N ALA A 245 -13.71 10.50 2.68
CA ALA A 245 -12.31 10.22 2.96
C ALA A 245 -11.38 10.93 1.96
N LEU A 246 -11.76 10.98 0.67
CA LEU A 246 -11.01 11.73 -0.34
C LEU A 246 -10.98 13.24 -0.03
N ASP A 247 -12.14 13.82 0.27
CA ASP A 247 -12.28 15.22 0.67
C ASP A 247 -11.38 15.53 1.89
N LEU A 248 -11.40 14.65 2.90
CA LEU A 248 -10.53 14.75 4.08
C LEU A 248 -9.03 14.74 3.72
N ILE A 249 -8.58 13.86 2.81
CA ILE A 249 -7.16 13.82 2.39
C ILE A 249 -6.78 15.14 1.70
N MET A 250 -7.64 15.68 0.84
CA MET A 250 -7.40 16.95 0.15
C MET A 250 -7.33 18.11 1.15
N ASP A 251 -8.24 18.16 2.12
CA ASP A 251 -8.25 19.17 3.18
C ASP A 251 -6.97 19.11 4.02
N LEU A 252 -6.51 17.92 4.39
CA LEU A 252 -5.22 17.74 5.09
C LEU A 252 -4.04 18.27 4.26
N GLY A 253 -4.08 18.13 2.93
CA GLY A 253 -3.09 18.69 2.02
C GLY A 253 -3.06 20.22 2.00
N ARG A 254 -4.24 20.86 2.06
CA ARG A 254 -4.37 22.33 2.09
C ARG A 254 -4.02 22.90 3.45
N GLU A 255 -4.46 22.27 4.54
CA GLU A 255 -4.35 22.80 5.89
C GLU A 255 -2.97 22.55 6.52
N SER A 256 -2.30 21.44 6.18
CA SER A 256 -1.07 21.05 6.86
C SER A 256 0.16 21.82 6.37
N GLU A 257 1.04 22.16 7.30
CA GLU A 257 2.42 22.60 7.05
C GLU A 257 3.44 21.51 7.44
N ASP A 258 2.97 20.39 7.99
CA ASP A 258 3.81 19.25 8.33
C ASP A 258 4.24 18.53 7.05
N VAL A 259 5.54 18.59 6.76
CA VAL A 259 6.18 17.93 5.60
C VAL A 259 5.84 16.45 5.54
N SER A 260 5.76 15.75 6.68
CA SER A 260 5.42 14.32 6.71
C SER A 260 3.99 14.07 6.23
N VAL A 261 3.04 14.90 6.69
CA VAL A 261 1.63 14.81 6.29
C VAL A 261 1.47 15.12 4.80
N LEU A 262 2.08 16.21 4.32
CA LEU A 262 1.98 16.60 2.91
C LEU A 262 2.60 15.57 1.96
N MET A 263 3.70 14.95 2.37
CA MET A 263 4.30 13.83 1.64
C MET A 263 3.35 12.64 1.56
N SER A 264 2.74 12.24 2.68
CA SER A 264 1.78 11.15 2.71
C SER A 264 0.51 11.46 1.92
N VAL A 265 -0.02 12.69 1.98
CA VAL A 265 -1.14 13.18 1.16
C VAL A 265 -0.81 13.07 -0.33
N THR A 266 0.36 13.57 -0.74
CA THR A 266 0.79 13.52 -2.14
C THR A 266 0.83 12.09 -2.67
N ASN A 267 1.40 11.17 -1.89
CA ASN A 267 1.48 9.77 -2.27
C ASN A 267 0.10 9.10 -2.31
N ALA A 268 -0.75 9.34 -1.30
CA ALA A 268 -2.11 8.81 -1.23
C ALA A 268 -2.96 9.26 -2.42
N LEU A 269 -3.03 10.57 -2.67
CA LEU A 269 -3.76 11.14 -3.79
C LEU A 269 -3.25 10.59 -5.13
N SER A 270 -1.94 10.55 -5.34
CA SER A 270 -1.36 10.02 -6.57
C SER A 270 -1.66 8.54 -6.77
N ALA A 271 -1.68 7.74 -5.70
CA ALA A 271 -2.05 6.33 -5.78
C ALA A 271 -3.54 6.17 -6.15
N ILE A 272 -4.43 6.90 -5.49
CA ILE A 272 -5.87 6.89 -5.79
C ILE A 272 -6.14 7.32 -7.23
N ALA A 273 -5.51 8.39 -7.72
CA ALA A 273 -5.71 8.88 -9.09
C ALA A 273 -5.26 7.88 -10.16
N ARG A 274 -4.32 6.98 -9.84
CA ARG A 274 -3.87 5.91 -10.74
C ARG A 274 -4.82 4.72 -10.76
N THR A 275 -5.38 4.35 -9.61
CA THR A 275 -6.22 3.15 -9.47
C THR A 275 -7.71 3.44 -9.65
N ASN A 276 -8.13 4.69 -9.44
CA ASN A 276 -9.52 5.13 -9.52
C ASN A 276 -9.70 6.25 -10.56
N PRO A 277 -10.09 5.89 -11.80
CA PRO A 277 -10.32 6.85 -12.87
C PRO A 277 -11.42 7.89 -12.58
N GLN A 278 -12.36 7.58 -11.67
CA GLN A 278 -13.45 8.51 -11.34
C GLN A 278 -12.91 9.74 -10.60
N TRP A 279 -11.87 9.54 -9.78
CA TRP A 279 -11.25 10.61 -8.97
C TRP A 279 -10.06 11.26 -9.65
N HIS A 280 -9.62 10.78 -10.82
CA HIS A 280 -8.40 11.24 -11.47
C HIS A 280 -8.34 12.76 -11.65
N GLU A 281 -9.32 13.35 -12.33
CA GLU A 281 -9.33 14.80 -12.64
C GLU A 281 -9.46 15.64 -11.34
N ILE A 282 -10.33 15.22 -10.42
CA ILE A 282 -10.53 15.92 -9.12
C ILE A 282 -9.22 15.94 -8.33
N ILE A 283 -8.49 14.82 -8.31
CA ILE A 283 -7.22 14.72 -7.60
C ILE A 283 -6.13 15.49 -8.33
N PHE A 284 -6.10 15.46 -9.66
CA PHE A 284 -5.16 16.22 -10.46
C PHE A 284 -5.28 17.72 -10.14
N ASP A 285 -6.50 18.26 -10.19
CA ASP A 285 -6.80 19.66 -9.85
C ASP A 285 -6.40 19.99 -8.40
N ALA A 286 -6.71 19.10 -7.45
CA ALA A 286 -6.35 19.29 -6.05
C ALA A 286 -4.83 19.29 -5.82
N LEU A 287 -4.08 18.45 -6.53
CA LEU A 287 -2.62 18.43 -6.44
C LEU A 287 -2.00 19.69 -7.06
N GLU A 288 -2.58 20.25 -8.13
CA GLU A 288 -2.17 21.54 -8.68
C GLU A 288 -2.41 22.67 -7.68
N GLU A 289 -3.60 22.73 -7.07
CA GLU A 289 -3.94 23.72 -6.05
C GLU A 289 -2.98 23.66 -4.85
N ILE A 290 -2.76 22.46 -4.29
CA ILE A 290 -1.83 22.26 -3.18
C ILE A 290 -0.40 22.67 -3.58
N GLN A 291 0.03 22.36 -4.80
CA GLN A 291 1.35 22.76 -5.29
C GLN A 291 1.51 24.28 -5.29
N GLU A 292 0.52 25.00 -5.83
CA GLU A 292 0.54 26.45 -5.97
C GLU A 292 0.54 27.14 -4.60
N GLU A 293 -0.35 26.71 -3.70
CA GLU A 293 -0.44 27.25 -2.34
C GLU A 293 0.85 27.03 -1.55
N LYS A 294 1.42 25.82 -1.64
CA LYS A 294 2.60 25.44 -0.85
C LYS A 294 3.93 25.86 -1.49
N ALA A 295 3.93 26.42 -2.71
CA ALA A 295 5.14 26.83 -3.42
C ALA A 295 5.98 27.88 -2.67
N SER A 296 5.32 28.74 -1.89
CA SER A 296 5.96 29.83 -1.15
C SER A 296 6.33 29.50 0.30
N VAL A 297 5.91 28.32 0.80
CA VAL A 297 6.13 27.94 2.20
C VAL A 297 7.56 27.43 2.39
N GLU A 298 8.27 28.03 3.35
CA GLU A 298 9.66 27.67 3.64
C GLU A 298 9.76 26.21 4.12
N GLY A 299 10.74 25.46 3.58
CA GLY A 299 10.98 24.06 3.97
C GLY A 299 10.14 23.01 3.24
N ILE A 300 9.14 23.40 2.45
CA ILE A 300 8.25 22.48 1.71
C ILE A 300 8.68 22.26 0.25
N GLY A 301 9.77 22.91 -0.20
CA GLY A 301 10.25 22.85 -1.59
C GLY A 301 10.51 21.44 -2.14
N MET A 302 10.88 20.48 -1.29
CA MET A 302 11.01 19.07 -1.70
C MET A 302 9.65 18.45 -2.03
N VAL A 303 8.63 18.70 -1.21
CA VAL A 303 7.27 18.16 -1.40
C VAL A 303 6.66 18.72 -2.68
N THR A 304 6.80 20.03 -2.94
CA THR A 304 6.26 20.64 -4.17
C THR A 304 6.95 20.13 -5.44
N ALA A 305 8.22 19.75 -5.37
CA ALA A 305 8.92 19.08 -6.47
C ALA A 305 8.40 17.65 -6.70
N ILE A 306 8.04 16.93 -5.63
CA ILE A 306 7.44 15.60 -5.71
C ILE A 306 6.02 15.69 -6.27
N ILE A 307 5.19 16.63 -5.82
CA ILE A 307 3.86 16.90 -6.39
C ILE A 307 3.98 17.16 -7.90
N ARG A 308 4.91 18.02 -8.32
CA ARG A 308 5.17 18.28 -9.76
C ARG A 308 5.48 16.99 -10.53
N THR A 309 6.28 16.11 -9.93
CA THR A 309 6.67 14.84 -10.56
C THR A 309 5.48 13.90 -10.68
N GLN A 310 4.61 13.85 -9.68
CA GLN A 310 3.37 13.07 -9.73
C GLN A 310 2.39 13.64 -10.76
N LEU A 311 2.19 14.96 -10.82
CA LEU A 311 1.39 15.63 -11.85
C LEU A 311 1.89 15.33 -13.27
N MET A 312 3.22 15.35 -13.48
CA MET A 312 3.82 14.93 -14.76
C MET A 312 3.57 13.45 -15.07
N THR A 313 3.47 12.60 -14.05
CA THR A 313 3.20 11.17 -14.22
C THR A 313 1.73 10.93 -14.54
N LEU A 314 0.82 11.58 -13.82
CA LEU A 314 -0.63 11.50 -14.04
C LEU A 314 -1.01 12.08 -15.42
N SER A 315 -0.41 13.20 -15.84
CA SER A 315 -0.68 13.77 -17.17
C SER A 315 -0.17 12.92 -18.34
N LYS A 316 0.92 12.18 -18.16
CA LYS A 316 1.44 11.22 -19.16
C LYS A 316 0.65 9.91 -19.15
N GLY A 317 0.20 9.51 -17.97
CA GLY A 317 -0.55 8.30 -17.71
C GLY A 317 -2.06 8.53 -17.84
N ALA A 318 -2.54 8.44 -19.08
CA ALA A 318 -3.90 8.00 -19.38
C ALA A 318 -5.07 8.96 -19.07
N ARG A 319 -5.41 9.76 -20.10
CA ARG A 319 -6.79 9.68 -20.64
C ARG A 319 -6.98 8.28 -21.25
N GLY A 320 -7.35 7.29 -20.44
CA GLY A 320 -7.98 6.06 -20.92
C GLY A 320 -7.16 5.09 -21.79
N THR A 321 -5.87 4.84 -21.49
CA THR A 321 -5.33 3.53 -21.90
C THR A 321 -6.01 2.49 -21.02
N LYS A 322 -6.75 1.57 -21.64
CA LYS A 322 -7.39 0.42 -21.00
C LYS A 322 -6.43 -0.15 -19.95
N ILE A 323 -6.88 -0.17 -18.70
CA ILE A 323 -6.24 -0.95 -17.64
C ILE A 323 -6.08 -2.35 -18.25
N PRO A 324 -4.84 -2.85 -18.47
CA PRO A 324 -4.70 -4.24 -18.91
C PRO A 324 -5.44 -5.11 -17.88
N PRO A 325 -6.23 -6.11 -18.30
CA PRO A 325 -6.81 -7.05 -17.35
C PRO A 325 -5.67 -7.53 -16.45
N ALA A 326 -5.92 -7.51 -15.14
CA ALA A 326 -4.94 -7.93 -14.15
C ALA A 326 -4.31 -9.24 -14.63
N SER A 327 -3.05 -9.18 -15.07
CA SER A 327 -2.24 -10.39 -15.09
C SER A 327 -2.14 -10.86 -13.65
N ASP A 328 -2.17 -12.17 -13.41
CA ASP A 328 -2.22 -12.89 -12.12
C ASP A 328 -1.16 -12.54 -11.05
N GLY A 329 -0.53 -11.36 -11.09
CA GLY A 329 0.32 -10.77 -10.06
C GLY A 329 -0.17 -9.35 -9.74
N GLY A 330 -1.32 -9.26 -9.07
CA GLY A 330 -1.81 -8.04 -8.44
C GLY A 330 -0.93 -7.66 -7.26
N ASP A 331 0.26 -7.13 -7.55
CA ASP A 331 1.10 -6.45 -6.57
C ASP A 331 0.46 -5.08 -6.29
N ASP A 332 -0.62 -5.12 -5.50
CA ASP A 332 -1.28 -3.92 -5.03
C ASP A 332 -0.30 -3.15 -4.16
N LEU A 333 -0.06 -1.88 -4.51
CA LEU A 333 0.80 -0.94 -3.78
C LEU A 333 0.45 -0.80 -2.28
N PHE A 334 -0.73 -1.29 -1.86
CA PHE A 334 -1.19 -1.37 -0.48
C PHE A 334 -1.30 -2.81 0.05
N GLY A 335 -1.42 -3.79 -0.84
CA GLY A 335 -1.18 -5.20 -0.55
C GLY A 335 0.20 -5.35 0.06
N ASP A 336 1.24 -4.82 -0.58
CA ASP A 336 2.64 -4.90 -0.11
C ASP A 336 2.88 -4.20 1.25
N ILE A 337 2.14 -3.14 1.55
CA ILE A 337 2.23 -2.42 2.84
C ILE A 337 1.62 -3.24 3.99
N LEU A 338 0.77 -4.22 3.67
CA LEU A 338 0.12 -5.16 4.60
C LEU A 338 0.42 -6.64 4.27
N GLY A 339 1.36 -6.91 3.36
CA GLY A 339 1.46 -8.12 2.53
C GLY A 339 2.88 -8.36 2.04
N ASP A 340 3.58 -9.31 2.64
CA ASP A 340 4.56 -10.15 1.96
C ASP A 340 5.80 -9.46 1.34
N SER A 341 6.56 -8.74 2.16
CA SER A 341 8.02 -8.87 2.06
C SER A 341 8.43 -10.16 2.77
N GLU A 342 8.58 -11.25 2.01
CA GLU A 342 9.18 -12.50 2.49
C GLU A 342 10.57 -12.22 3.10
N ASP A 343 10.76 -12.68 4.33
CA ASP A 343 12.02 -13.15 4.91
C ASP A 343 13.27 -12.29 4.75
N SER A 344 13.27 -11.10 5.34
CA SER A 344 14.49 -10.60 5.99
C SER A 344 14.29 -10.64 7.50
N GLU A 345 14.94 -11.60 8.17
CA GLU A 345 15.06 -11.75 9.64
C GLU A 345 15.84 -10.59 10.32
N ASP A 346 15.74 -9.38 9.77
CA ASP A 346 16.24 -8.17 10.41
C ASP A 346 15.06 -7.53 11.14
N ASP A 347 14.75 -8.05 12.33
CA ASP A 347 13.93 -7.38 13.33
C ASP A 347 14.61 -6.06 13.71
N GLU A 348 14.45 -5.02 12.86
CA GLU A 348 14.78 -3.67 13.25
C GLU A 348 13.81 -3.27 14.37
N ASP A 349 14.36 -3.29 15.59
CA ASP A 349 13.70 -2.88 16.81
C ASP A 349 13.24 -1.41 16.67
N TRP A 350 11.96 -1.23 16.35
CA TRP A 350 11.34 0.09 16.20
C TRP A 350 11.39 0.90 17.51
N ASP A 351 11.53 0.24 18.67
CA ASP A 351 11.80 0.91 19.94
C ASP A 351 13.21 1.54 19.96
N ASP A 352 14.19 0.96 19.26
CA ASP A 352 15.54 1.51 19.11
C ASP A 352 15.58 2.67 18.10
N VAL A 353 14.79 2.60 17.02
CA VAL A 353 14.61 3.73 16.09
C VAL A 353 13.96 4.90 16.82
N ALA A 354 12.85 4.70 17.53
CA ALA A 354 12.18 5.75 18.30
C ALA A 354 13.02 6.25 19.49
N SER A 355 13.75 5.38 20.18
CA SER A 355 14.71 5.75 21.23
C SER A 355 15.88 6.57 20.69
N SER A 356 16.32 6.32 19.45
CA SER A 356 17.36 7.12 18.78
C SER A 356 16.89 8.53 18.45
N PHE A 357 15.59 8.72 18.19
CA PHE A 357 14.96 10.04 18.01
C PHE A 357 14.75 10.76 19.36
N ALA A 358 14.38 10.04 20.42
CA ALA A 358 14.18 10.62 21.76
C ALA A 358 15.50 11.04 22.44
N ARG A 359 16.60 10.29 22.24
CA ARG A 359 17.94 10.63 22.80
C ARG A 359 18.66 11.77 22.08
N LYS A 360 18.10 12.30 20.97
CA LYS A 360 18.68 13.40 20.17
C LYS A 360 17.93 14.74 20.28
N LYS A 361 16.91 14.81 21.14
CA LYS A 361 16.45 16.07 21.74
C LYS A 361 17.17 16.27 23.07
#